data_AF-A0A7X8IDG1-F1
#
_entry.id   AF-A0A7X8IDG1-F1
#
_cell.length_a   1.000
_cell.length_b   1.000
_cell.length_c   1.000
_cell.angle_alpha   90.00
_cell.angle_beta   90.00
_cell.angle_gamma   90.00
#
_symmetry.space_group_name_H-M   'P 1'
#
loop_
_entity.id
_entity.type
_entity.pdbx_description
1 polymer ?
#
loop_
_entity_poly.entity_id
_entity_poly.type
_entity_poly.pdbx_seq_one_letter_code
_entity_poly.pdbx_strand_id
1 'polypeptide(L)'
;MRYSQTLIPTVKEVPADAEIISHQLMIRAGLMRKLASGTYIYLPAGCRMLQKVMQIVREEMNAAGAQEIVMPFVQPLELWQRTGRDVDYGETLGRFTDRHGRGNVLSPTAEEGFTYLASCEIKSYKQLPLNLYQINTKYRDEYRPRFGVLRSREFIMKDAYSFHGTEECLHKTYIAMYNAYCKVFS
;
A
#
# COMPACT_ATOMS: atom_id res chain seq x y z
N MET A 1 14.13 -0.66 25.54
CA MET A 1 15.19 -1.30 24.73
C MET A 1 16.45 -0.48 24.88
N ARG A 2 17.59 -1.09 25.24
CA ARG A 2 18.86 -0.37 25.43
C ARG A 2 19.51 -0.08 24.07
N TYR A 3 20.15 1.07 23.92
CA TYR A 3 20.80 1.46 22.67
C TYR A 3 21.87 0.44 22.24
N SER A 4 22.68 -0.05 23.19
CA SER A 4 23.73 -1.06 22.96
C SER A 4 23.24 -2.40 22.41
N GLN A 5 21.93 -2.65 22.43
CA GLN A 5 21.30 -3.87 21.94
C GLN A 5 20.39 -3.61 20.72
N THR A 6 20.45 -2.40 20.14
CA THR A 6 19.60 -2.00 19.01
C THR A 6 20.46 -1.59 17.82
N LEU A 7 20.13 -2.09 16.63
CA LEU A 7 20.74 -1.60 15.39
C LEU A 7 20.19 -0.21 15.03
N ILE A 8 20.96 0.83 15.37
CA ILE A 8 20.68 2.23 14.99
C ILE A 8 21.96 2.82 14.36
N PRO A 9 22.24 2.48 13.09
CA PRO A 9 23.46 2.89 12.41
C PRO A 9 23.29 4.32 11.90
N THR A 10 23.52 5.33 12.75
CA THR A 10 23.58 6.71 12.30
C THR A 10 24.78 6.93 11.38
N VAL A 11 24.69 7.87 10.44
CA VAL A 11 25.80 8.23 9.55
C VAL A 11 26.07 9.72 9.63
N LYS A 12 27.34 10.13 9.51
CA LYS A 12 27.70 11.56 9.47
C LYS A 12 27.35 12.17 8.11
N GLU A 13 27.73 11.47 7.05
CA GLU A 13 27.54 11.87 5.66
C GLU A 13 26.42 11.04 5.04
N VAL A 14 25.61 11.66 4.19
CA VAL A 14 24.53 11.02 3.45
C VAL A 14 24.95 10.86 1.99
N PRO A 15 24.51 9.79 1.30
CA PRO A 15 24.78 9.61 -0.12
C PRO A 15 24.34 10.81 -0.97
N ALA A 16 25.09 11.10 -2.05
CA ALA A 16 24.79 12.21 -2.95
C ALA A 16 23.45 12.05 -3.72
N ASP A 17 22.94 10.83 -3.86
CA ASP A 17 21.65 10.55 -4.48
C ASP A 17 20.45 10.80 -3.54
N ALA A 18 20.70 11.21 -2.29
CA ALA A 18 19.67 11.68 -1.37
C ALA A 18 19.39 13.18 -1.57
N GLU A 19 18.57 13.50 -2.58
CA GLU A 19 18.33 14.90 -3.01
C GLU A 19 17.53 15.77 -2.02
N ILE A 20 16.55 15.19 -1.31
CA ILE A 20 15.65 15.95 -0.43
C ILE A 20 15.91 15.71 1.06
N ILE A 21 15.56 16.70 1.88
CA ILE A 21 15.84 16.71 3.33
C ILE A 21 15.27 15.49 4.04
N SER A 22 14.02 15.09 3.75
CA SER A 22 13.41 13.92 4.41
C SER A 22 14.18 12.63 4.10
N HIS A 23 14.57 12.41 2.85
CA HIS A 23 15.38 11.27 2.43
C HIS A 23 16.74 11.25 3.15
N GLN A 24 17.42 12.40 3.19
CA GLN A 24 18.71 12.55 3.88
C GLN A 24 18.57 12.24 5.38
N LEU A 25 17.58 12.80 6.05
CA LEU A 25 17.38 12.62 7.49
C LEU A 25 17.01 11.17 7.84
N MET A 26 16.17 10.51 7.05
CA MET A 26 15.82 9.10 7.27
C MET A 26 17.05 8.18 7.17
N ILE A 27 17.96 8.45 6.23
CA ILE A 27 19.23 7.71 6.13
C ILE A 27 20.12 8.04 7.34
N ARG A 28 20.31 9.34 7.61
CA ARG A 28 21.19 9.87 8.67
C ARG A 28 20.84 9.33 10.05
N ALA A 29 19.54 9.26 10.37
CA ALA A 29 19.02 8.76 11.63
C ALA A 29 18.98 7.23 11.72
N GLY A 30 19.40 6.51 10.68
CA GLY A 30 19.35 5.04 10.67
C GLY A 30 17.93 4.48 10.65
N LEU A 31 16.98 5.18 10.01
CA LEU A 31 15.60 4.70 9.86
C LEU A 31 15.44 3.77 8.67
N MET A 32 16.20 3.99 7.59
CA MET A 32 16.13 3.16 6.39
C MET A 32 17.46 3.05 5.64
N ARG A 33 17.55 2.08 4.74
CA ARG A 33 18.64 1.91 3.77
C ARG A 33 18.08 1.60 2.38
N LYS A 34 18.74 2.12 1.35
CA LYS A 34 18.45 1.74 -0.03
C LYS A 34 18.96 0.32 -0.26
N LEU A 35 18.10 -0.57 -0.76
CA LEU A 35 18.48 -1.91 -1.19
C LEU A 35 18.77 -1.92 -2.70
N ALA A 36 17.87 -1.34 -3.48
CA ALA A 36 18.03 -1.08 -4.91
C ALA A 36 17.31 0.23 -5.28
N SER A 37 17.32 0.59 -6.57
CA SER A 37 16.58 1.78 -7.03
C SER A 37 15.09 1.63 -6.73
N GLY A 38 14.56 2.55 -5.91
CA GLY A 38 13.15 2.54 -5.50
C GLY A 38 12.77 1.43 -4.53
N THR A 39 13.72 0.75 -3.86
CA THR A 39 13.41 -0.24 -2.82
C THR A 39 14.23 0.01 -1.56
N TYR A 40 13.59 -0.06 -0.40
CA TYR A 40 14.16 0.39 0.87
C TYR A 40 13.95 -0.63 1.97
N ILE A 41 14.99 -0.84 2.77
CA ILE A 41 14.94 -1.58 4.03
C ILE A 41 14.58 -0.59 5.12
N TYR A 42 13.51 -0.86 5.87
CA TYR A 42 13.23 -0.16 7.12
C TYR A 42 14.02 -0.83 8.26
N LEU A 43 14.86 -0.05 8.93
CA LEU A 43 15.66 -0.49 10.07
C LEU A 43 14.81 -0.47 11.35
N PRO A 44 15.25 -1.02 12.50
CA PRO A 44 14.40 -1.17 13.68
C PRO A 44 13.65 0.09 14.10
N ALA A 45 14.29 1.27 14.08
CA ALA A 45 13.63 2.54 14.39
C ALA A 45 12.60 2.94 13.30
N GLY A 46 12.91 2.72 12.02
CA GLY A 46 11.99 2.93 10.91
C GLY A 46 10.77 1.99 10.95
N CYS A 47 10.97 0.71 11.29
CA CYS A 47 9.89 -0.25 11.49
C CYS A 47 8.94 0.20 12.60
N ARG A 48 9.47 0.67 13.74
CA ARG A 48 8.65 1.20 14.83
C ARG A 48 7.84 2.43 14.41
N MET A 49 8.45 3.32 13.63
CA MET A 49 7.76 4.48 13.06
C MET A 49 6.61 4.03 12.13
N LEU A 50 6.89 3.13 11.19
CA LEU A 50 5.87 2.59 10.28
C LEU A 50 4.72 1.94 11.03
N GLN A 51 5.00 1.11 12.05
CA GLN A 51 3.98 0.48 12.87
C GLN A 51 3.04 1.49 13.53
N LYS A 52 3.58 2.61 14.03
CA LYS A 52 2.77 3.69 14.60
C LYS A 52 1.87 4.34 13.55
N VAL A 53 2.41 4.66 12.37
CA VAL A 53 1.62 5.24 11.27
C VAL A 53 0.51 4.29 10.84
N MET A 54 0.83 3.01 10.62
CA MET A 54 -0.16 1.99 10.24
C MET A 54 -1.23 1.82 11.32
N GLN A 55 -0.87 1.94 12.59
CA GLN A 55 -1.81 1.82 13.70
C GLN A 55 -2.82 2.98 13.73
N ILE A 56 -2.36 4.23 13.57
CA ILE A 56 -3.25 5.40 13.47
C ILE A 56 -4.22 5.25 12.30
N VAL A 57 -3.71 4.85 11.13
CA VAL A 57 -4.53 4.60 9.95
C VAL A 57 -5.58 3.53 10.23
N ARG A 58 -5.18 2.40 10.84
CA ARG A 58 -6.07 1.30 11.19
C ARG A 58 -7.17 1.74 12.15
N GLU A 59 -6.83 2.51 13.18
CA GLU A 59 -7.78 3.03 14.16
C GLU A 59 -8.87 3.87 13.50
N GLU A 60 -8.49 4.80 12.62
CA GLU A 60 -9.45 5.67 11.93
C GLU A 60 -10.28 4.94 10.86
N MET A 61 -9.70 3.96 10.15
CA MET A 61 -10.46 3.14 9.20
C MET A 61 -11.50 2.29 9.93
N ASN A 62 -11.12 1.67 11.05
CA ASN A 62 -12.02 0.87 11.88
C ASN A 62 -13.13 1.74 12.50
N ALA A 63 -12.79 2.93 12.99
CA ALA A 63 -13.76 3.89 13.52
C ALA A 63 -14.78 4.33 12.46
N ALA A 64 -14.39 4.36 11.19
CA ALA A 64 -15.27 4.65 10.06
C ALA A 64 -16.03 3.42 9.53
N GLY A 65 -15.96 2.27 10.22
CA GLY A 65 -16.70 1.06 9.89
C GLY A 65 -16.08 0.22 8.77
N ALA A 66 -14.85 0.51 8.33
CA ALA A 66 -14.12 -0.34 7.40
C ALA A 66 -13.54 -1.55 8.12
N GLN A 67 -13.49 -2.70 7.44
CA GLN A 67 -12.99 -3.96 8.00
C GLN A 67 -11.68 -4.37 7.32
N GLU A 68 -10.65 -4.66 8.13
CA GLU A 68 -9.33 -5.01 7.61
C GLU A 68 -9.30 -6.47 7.12
N ILE A 69 -8.77 -6.66 5.91
CA ILE A 69 -8.44 -7.96 5.32
C ILE A 69 -7.01 -7.90 4.75
N VAL A 70 -6.49 -9.04 4.29
CA VAL A 70 -5.21 -9.10 3.58
C VAL A 70 -5.42 -9.77 2.22
N MET A 71 -5.22 -9.01 1.15
CA MET A 71 -5.25 -9.54 -0.21
C MET A 71 -3.86 -10.09 -0.59
N PRO A 72 -3.77 -11.17 -1.38
CA PRO A 72 -2.50 -11.58 -1.96
C PRO A 72 -1.86 -10.46 -2.79
N PHE A 73 -0.56 -10.23 -2.55
CA PHE A 73 0.24 -9.28 -3.32
C PHE A 73 0.48 -9.77 -4.75
N VAL A 74 0.62 -11.08 -4.93
CA VAL A 74 0.68 -11.74 -6.24
C VAL A 74 -0.74 -12.07 -6.69
N GLN A 75 -1.14 -11.59 -7.87
CA GLN A 75 -2.46 -11.79 -8.44
C GLN A 75 -2.36 -12.42 -9.83
N PRO A 76 -3.34 -13.24 -10.25
CA PRO A 76 -3.35 -13.80 -11.60
C PRO A 76 -3.55 -12.70 -12.65
N LEU A 77 -2.77 -12.74 -13.74
CA LEU A 77 -2.84 -11.76 -14.82
C LEU A 77 -4.24 -11.73 -15.47
N GLU A 78 -4.91 -12.88 -15.54
CA GLU A 78 -6.26 -13.03 -16.08
C GLU A 78 -7.28 -12.09 -15.43
N LEU A 79 -7.12 -11.82 -14.13
CA LEU A 79 -8.03 -10.93 -13.41
C LEU A 79 -7.89 -9.47 -13.88
N TRP A 80 -6.68 -9.05 -14.22
CA TRP A 80 -6.37 -7.72 -14.77
C TRP A 80 -6.76 -7.59 -16.24
N GLN A 81 -6.68 -8.68 -17.00
CA GLN A 81 -7.14 -8.72 -18.39
C GLN A 81 -8.66 -8.54 -18.49
N ARG A 82 -9.43 -9.04 -17.52
CA ARG A 82 -10.89 -8.86 -17.49
C ARG A 82 -11.33 -7.40 -17.39
N THR A 83 -10.51 -6.55 -16.77
CA THR A 83 -10.77 -5.11 -16.64
C THR A 83 -10.07 -4.28 -17.73
N GLY A 84 -9.22 -4.91 -18.55
CA GLY A 84 -8.36 -4.23 -19.53
C GLY A 84 -7.18 -3.48 -18.90
N ARG A 85 -7.08 -3.47 -17.57
CA ARG A 85 -6.07 -2.68 -16.85
C ARG A 85 -4.68 -3.27 -16.92
N ASP A 86 -4.53 -4.50 -17.40
CA ASP A 86 -3.21 -4.98 -17.77
C ASP A 86 -2.60 -4.08 -18.87
N VAL A 87 -3.35 -3.79 -19.93
CA VAL A 87 -2.93 -2.91 -21.02
C VAL A 87 -2.78 -1.47 -20.54
N ASP A 88 -3.76 -0.93 -19.81
CA ASP A 88 -3.76 0.47 -19.38
C ASP A 88 -2.58 0.85 -18.47
N TYR A 89 -2.17 -0.06 -17.57
CA TYR A 89 -0.99 0.18 -16.73
C TYR A 89 0.33 0.16 -17.53
N GLY A 90 0.34 -0.49 -18.69
CA GLY A 90 1.52 -0.64 -19.53
C GLY A 90 2.72 -1.20 -18.77
N GLU A 91 3.88 -0.58 -18.97
CA GLU A 91 5.17 -1.01 -18.41
C GLU A 91 5.27 -0.82 -16.88
N THR A 92 4.38 -0.02 -16.28
CA THR A 92 4.39 0.17 -14.82
C THR A 92 3.85 -1.04 -14.06
N LEU A 93 3.16 -1.96 -14.76
CA LEU A 93 2.65 -3.19 -14.18
C LEU A 93 3.77 -4.22 -14.05
N GLY A 94 4.13 -4.56 -12.81
CA GLY A 94 5.05 -5.67 -12.56
C GLY A 94 4.41 -7.00 -12.95
N ARG A 95 4.89 -7.61 -14.04
CA ARG A 95 4.42 -8.92 -14.51
C ARG A 95 5.53 -9.96 -14.41
N PHE A 96 5.15 -11.20 -14.10
CA PHE A 96 6.06 -12.32 -14.18
C PHE A 96 5.32 -13.60 -14.57
N THR A 97 6.07 -14.58 -15.08
CA THR A 97 5.54 -15.91 -15.39
C THR A 97 6.07 -16.89 -14.35
N ASP A 98 5.19 -17.68 -13.74
CA ASP A 98 5.62 -18.70 -12.79
C ASP A 98 6.27 -19.91 -13.48
N ARG A 99 6.83 -20.84 -12.70
CA ARG A 99 7.47 -22.07 -13.22
C ARG A 99 6.54 -23.00 -14.02
N HIS A 100 5.23 -22.76 -13.96
CA HIS A 100 4.20 -23.53 -14.66
C HIS A 100 3.68 -22.79 -15.90
N GLY A 101 4.27 -21.65 -16.28
CA GLY A 101 3.85 -20.88 -17.44
C GLY A 101 2.65 -19.96 -17.19
N ARG A 102 2.25 -19.74 -15.93
CA ARG A 102 1.09 -18.88 -15.61
C ARG A 102 1.52 -17.43 -15.42
N GLY A 103 0.77 -16.51 -16.04
CA GLY A 103 0.99 -15.08 -15.92
C GLY A 103 0.50 -14.54 -14.58
N ASN A 104 1.34 -13.74 -13.92
CA ASN A 104 1.06 -13.13 -12.63
C ASN A 104 1.42 -11.64 -12.64
N VAL A 105 0.78 -10.90 -11.75
CA VAL A 105 0.96 -9.47 -11.52
C VAL A 105 1.38 -9.26 -10.07
N LEU A 106 2.37 -8.39 -9.86
CA LEU A 106 2.67 -7.78 -8.58
C LEU A 106 1.73 -6.60 -8.37
N SER A 107 0.78 -6.71 -7.45
CA SER A 107 -0.34 -5.78 -7.28
C SER A 107 0.13 -4.32 -7.08
N PRO A 108 -0.16 -3.40 -8.03
CA PRO A 108 0.06 -1.95 -7.85
C PRO A 108 -1.07 -1.26 -7.07
N THR A 109 -2.21 -1.94 -7.00
CA THR A 109 -3.49 -1.64 -6.33
C THR A 109 -4.36 -2.91 -6.44
N ALA A 110 -5.52 -2.96 -5.80
CA ALA A 110 -6.29 -4.19 -5.63
C ALA A 110 -7.79 -4.09 -5.99
N GLU A 111 -8.22 -3.15 -6.86
CA GLU A 111 -9.64 -3.07 -7.27
C GLU A 111 -10.14 -4.44 -7.78
N GLU A 112 -9.40 -5.05 -8.71
CA GLU A 112 -9.67 -6.36 -9.29
C GLU A 112 -9.88 -7.45 -8.23
N GLY A 113 -8.96 -7.54 -7.27
CA GLY A 113 -8.98 -8.55 -6.21
C GLY A 113 -10.15 -8.37 -5.25
N PHE A 114 -10.44 -7.13 -4.84
CA PHE A 114 -11.56 -6.84 -3.97
C PHE A 114 -12.90 -7.04 -4.68
N THR A 115 -13.02 -6.65 -5.95
CA THR A 115 -14.21 -6.91 -6.76
C THR A 115 -14.41 -8.39 -7.00
N TYR A 116 -13.35 -9.16 -7.23
CA TYR A 116 -13.43 -10.62 -7.31
C TYR A 116 -14.01 -11.22 -6.04
N LEU A 117 -13.45 -10.89 -4.86
CA LEU A 117 -13.95 -11.33 -3.57
C LEU A 117 -15.44 -10.95 -3.37
N ALA A 118 -15.78 -9.68 -3.64
CA ALA A 118 -17.15 -9.21 -3.53
C ALA A 118 -18.10 -9.97 -4.45
N SER A 119 -17.69 -10.29 -5.67
CA SER A 119 -18.51 -11.08 -6.61
C SER A 119 -18.77 -12.50 -6.13
N CYS A 120 -17.84 -13.08 -5.36
CA CYS A 120 -17.97 -14.39 -4.75
C CYS A 120 -18.90 -14.37 -3.54
N GLU A 121 -18.78 -13.37 -2.66
CA GLU A 121 -19.40 -13.39 -1.32
C GLU A 121 -20.66 -12.53 -1.18
N ILE A 122 -20.83 -11.48 -1.98
CA ILE A 122 -21.98 -10.57 -1.90
C ILE A 122 -23.06 -11.05 -2.87
N LYS A 123 -24.14 -11.63 -2.34
CA LYS A 123 -25.27 -12.19 -3.11
C LYS A 123 -26.59 -11.46 -2.86
N SER A 124 -26.65 -10.60 -1.85
CA SER A 124 -27.87 -9.87 -1.50
C SER A 124 -27.57 -8.44 -1.06
N TYR A 125 -28.48 -7.51 -1.38
CA TYR A 125 -28.43 -6.12 -0.90
C TYR A 125 -28.40 -6.01 0.62
N LYS A 126 -28.88 -7.04 1.35
CA LYS A 126 -28.84 -7.10 2.82
C LYS A 126 -27.42 -7.16 3.39
N GLN A 127 -26.43 -7.51 2.58
CA GLN A 127 -25.02 -7.52 2.96
C GLN A 127 -24.34 -6.17 2.71
N LEU A 128 -25.08 -5.17 2.18
CA LEU A 128 -24.57 -3.85 1.85
C LEU A 128 -25.11 -2.79 2.84
N PRO A 129 -24.33 -1.73 3.13
CA PRO A 129 -23.00 -1.43 2.61
C PRO A 129 -21.91 -2.32 3.24
N LEU A 130 -20.85 -2.54 2.47
CA LEU A 130 -19.63 -3.21 2.93
C LEU A 130 -18.43 -2.33 2.60
N ASN A 131 -17.50 -2.18 3.54
CA ASN A 131 -16.24 -1.48 3.30
C ASN A 131 -15.09 -2.34 3.83
N LEU A 132 -14.23 -2.78 2.93
CA LEU A 132 -13.08 -3.63 3.23
C LEU A 132 -11.81 -2.85 2.91
N TYR A 133 -10.77 -3.00 3.72
CA TYR A 133 -9.48 -2.37 3.46
C TYR A 133 -8.32 -3.30 3.80
N GLN A 134 -7.12 -2.95 3.35
CA GLN A 134 -5.89 -3.59 3.76
C GLN A 134 -4.79 -2.56 3.96
N ILE A 135 -3.77 -2.91 4.75
CA ILE A 135 -2.48 -2.22 4.77
C ILE A 135 -1.44 -3.20 4.27
N ASN A 136 -1.02 -3.05 3.02
CA ASN A 136 -0.23 -4.06 2.32
C ASN A 136 0.84 -3.44 1.40
N THR A 137 1.81 -4.25 1.04
CA THR A 137 2.86 -3.88 0.08
C THR A 137 2.28 -3.81 -1.33
N LYS A 138 2.71 -2.81 -2.08
CA LYS A 138 2.39 -2.58 -3.49
C LYS A 138 3.66 -2.47 -4.29
N TYR A 139 3.52 -2.73 -5.58
CA TYR A 139 4.61 -2.59 -6.52
C TYR A 139 4.17 -1.83 -7.77
N ARG A 140 4.94 -0.82 -8.16
CA ARG A 140 4.80 -0.09 -9.43
C ARG A 140 6.18 0.02 -10.04
N ASP A 141 6.34 -0.38 -11.29
CA ASP A 141 7.64 -0.26 -11.96
C ASP A 141 7.91 1.18 -12.40
N GLU A 142 8.16 2.02 -11.40
CA GLU A 142 8.39 3.45 -11.58
C GLU A 142 9.66 3.66 -12.42
N TYR A 143 9.51 4.37 -13.54
CA TYR A 143 10.58 4.61 -14.51
C TYR A 143 11.76 5.35 -13.89
N ARG A 144 11.48 6.29 -12.97
CA ARG A 144 12.51 7.06 -12.24
C ARG A 144 12.17 7.19 -10.76
N PRO A 145 12.51 6.18 -9.94
CA PRO A 145 12.34 6.26 -8.50
C PRO A 145 13.26 7.35 -7.94
N ARG A 146 12.72 8.25 -7.13
CA ARG A 146 13.43 9.41 -6.56
C ARG A 146 12.88 9.75 -5.18
N PHE A 147 13.61 10.58 -4.44
CA PHE A 147 13.11 11.18 -3.20
C PHE A 147 12.82 10.19 -2.07
N GLY A 148 13.55 9.07 -2.02
CA GLY A 148 13.39 8.10 -0.94
C GLY A 148 12.06 7.36 -1.04
N VAL A 149 11.36 7.29 0.08
CA VAL A 149 10.05 6.64 0.21
C VAL A 149 8.91 7.41 -0.45
N LEU A 150 9.13 8.65 -0.93
CA LEU A 150 8.07 9.44 -1.58
C LEU A 150 7.74 8.94 -2.99
N ARG A 151 8.73 8.41 -3.73
CA ARG A 151 8.54 7.85 -5.07
C ARG A 151 9.43 6.62 -5.26
N SER A 152 8.91 5.48 -4.80
CA SER A 152 9.56 4.16 -4.84
C SER A 152 8.83 3.19 -5.77
N ARG A 153 9.46 2.04 -6.04
CA ARG A 153 8.86 0.92 -6.77
C ARG A 153 8.05 0.04 -5.84
N GLU A 154 8.59 -0.23 -4.66
CA GLU A 154 7.93 -0.97 -3.58
C GLU A 154 7.55 0.01 -2.46
N PHE A 155 6.29 -0.06 -2.01
CA PHE A 155 5.79 0.81 -0.95
C PHE A 155 4.62 0.17 -0.22
N ILE A 156 4.35 0.66 1.00
CA ILE A 156 3.21 0.23 1.81
C ILE A 156 2.04 1.18 1.53
N MET A 157 0.86 0.63 1.30
CA MET A 157 -0.35 1.39 1.07
C MET A 157 -1.48 0.86 1.94
N LYS A 158 -2.28 1.79 2.45
CA LYS A 158 -3.64 1.49 2.87
C LYS A 158 -4.59 1.77 1.72
N ASP A 159 -5.25 0.74 1.21
CA ASP A 159 -6.28 0.80 0.18
C ASP A 159 -7.60 0.24 0.73
N ALA A 160 -8.70 0.98 0.54
CA ALA A 160 -10.04 0.65 1.03
C ALA A 160 -11.04 0.69 -0.12
N TYR A 161 -11.95 -0.29 -0.15
CA TYR A 161 -12.90 -0.53 -1.21
C TYR A 161 -14.28 -0.77 -0.61
N SER A 162 -15.26 0.00 -1.08
CA SER A 162 -16.62 -0.06 -0.56
C SER A 162 -17.63 -0.44 -1.64
N PHE A 163 -18.62 -1.24 -1.24
CA PHE A 163 -19.64 -1.82 -2.11
C PHE A 163 -21.01 -1.38 -1.60
N HIS A 164 -21.88 -0.95 -2.53
CA HIS A 164 -23.13 -0.25 -2.21
C HIS A 164 -24.25 -0.67 -3.13
N GLY A 165 -25.48 -0.67 -2.62
CA GLY A 165 -26.68 -0.93 -3.42
C GLY A 165 -27.22 0.32 -4.14
N THR A 166 -26.82 1.51 -3.70
CA THR A 166 -27.27 2.80 -4.26
C THR A 166 -26.16 3.84 -4.21
N GLU A 167 -26.27 4.86 -5.06
CA GLU A 167 -25.35 6.00 -5.10
C GLU A 167 -25.40 6.85 -3.81
N GLU A 168 -26.58 7.02 -3.21
CA GLU A 168 -26.72 7.73 -1.94
C GLU A 168 -25.96 7.02 -0.82
N CYS A 169 -26.00 5.68 -0.80
CA CYS A 169 -25.25 4.87 0.15
C CYS A 169 -23.73 5.01 -0.06
N LEU A 170 -23.29 4.97 -1.32
CA LEU A 170 -21.89 5.25 -1.69
C LEU A 170 -21.44 6.64 -1.20
N HIS A 171 -22.25 7.67 -1.43
CA HIS A 171 -21.92 9.05 -1.02
C HIS A 171 -21.71 9.15 0.50
N LYS A 172 -22.57 8.52 1.30
CA LYS A 172 -22.41 8.47 2.76
C LYS A 172 -21.08 7.83 3.18
N THR A 173 -20.71 6.70 2.57
CA THR A 173 -19.44 6.04 2.85
C THR A 173 -18.24 6.85 2.36
N TYR A 174 -18.36 7.52 1.22
CA TYR A 174 -17.32 8.43 0.72
C TYR A 174 -17.03 9.55 1.73
N ILE A 175 -18.07 10.21 2.26
CA ILE A 175 -17.92 11.25 3.28
C ILE A 175 -17.34 10.69 4.59
N ALA A 176 -17.73 9.47 5.00
CA ALA A 176 -17.13 8.81 6.15
C ALA A 176 -15.62 8.57 5.97
N MET A 177 -15.19 8.10 4.79
CA MET A 177 -13.78 7.93 4.45
C MET A 177 -13.04 9.26 4.37
N TYR A 178 -13.65 10.31 3.81
CA TYR A 178 -13.08 11.65 3.78
C TYR A 178 -12.77 12.14 5.20
N ASN A 179 -13.74 12.06 6.11
CA ASN A 179 -13.57 12.47 7.50
C ASN A 179 -12.51 11.62 8.22
N ALA A 180 -12.47 10.31 7.96
CA ALA A 180 -11.45 9.43 8.50
C ALA A 180 -10.04 9.84 8.04
N TYR A 181 -9.88 10.19 6.76
CA TYR A 181 -8.61 10.70 6.23
C TYR A 181 -8.22 12.03 6.89
N CYS A 182 -9.16 12.96 7.10
CA CYS A 182 -8.88 14.19 7.82
C CYS A 182 -8.33 13.92 9.23
N LYS A 183 -8.91 12.95 9.96
CA LYS A 183 -8.45 12.57 11.29
C LYS A 183 -7.08 11.87 11.28
N VAL A 184 -6.80 11.02 10.30
CA VAL A 184 -5.49 10.35 10.15
C VAL A 184 -4.34 11.35 10.06
N PHE A 185 -4.58 12.52 9.45
CA PHE A 185 -3.54 13.53 9.21
C PHE A 185 -3.55 14.71 10.19
N SER A 186 -4.49 14.75 11.15
CA SER A 186 -4.59 15.79 12.20
C SER A 186 -4.01 15.31 13.52
#